data_AF-A0A085WMU4-F1
#
_entry.id   AF-A0A085WMU4-F1
#
_cell.length_a   1.000
_cell.length_b   1.000
_cell.length_c   1.000
_cell.angle_alpha   90.00
_cell.angle_beta   90.00
_cell.angle_gamma   90.00
#
_symmetry.space_group_name_H-M   'P 1'
#
loop_
_entity.id
_entity.type
_entity.pdbx_description
1 polymer ?
#
loop_
_entity_poly.entity_id
_entity_poly.type
_entity_poly.pdbx_seq_one_letter_code
_entity_poly.pdbx_strand_id
1 'polypeptide(L)'
;MRSRYSAFAMREVAWLWKSLHPDHPDRKRPEAEASRELRTYLQTHQFPGLVVMDRRPPDEQGVAQVLFFAKVFEKGKDRSFVERSDFRHDGTGWRYHSGVLKLPRELKGPPEALTLATFPE
;
A
#
# COMPACT_ATOMS: atom_id res chain seq x y z
N MET A 1 -0.01 7.45 2.45
CA MET A 1 -0.80 6.53 1.59
C MET A 1 -1.06 7.08 0.18
N ARG A 2 -1.96 8.07 -0.05
CA ARG A 2 -2.39 8.46 -1.42
C ARG A 2 -1.24 8.79 -2.39
N SER A 3 -0.23 9.50 -1.91
CA SER A 3 0.99 9.78 -2.69
C SER A 3 1.75 8.52 -3.14
N ARG A 4 1.83 7.46 -2.30
CA ARG A 4 2.40 6.16 -2.70
C ARG A 4 1.56 5.54 -3.82
N TYR A 5 0.24 5.54 -3.71
CA TYR A 5 -0.64 5.00 -4.77
C TYR A 5 -0.45 5.75 -6.09
N SER A 6 -0.43 7.10 -6.06
CA SER A 6 -0.16 7.90 -7.25
C SER A 6 1.20 7.57 -7.86
N ALA A 7 2.22 7.28 -7.05
CA ALA A 7 3.52 6.85 -7.56
C ALA A 7 3.50 5.46 -8.22
N PHE A 8 2.65 4.51 -7.76
CA PHE A 8 2.39 3.28 -8.50
C PHE A 8 1.77 3.61 -9.88
N ALA A 9 0.73 4.45 -9.91
CA ALA A 9 0.05 4.82 -11.15
C ALA A 9 0.97 5.56 -12.14
N MET A 10 1.86 6.44 -11.65
CA MET A 10 2.81 7.21 -12.45
C MET A 10 4.13 6.50 -12.72
N ARG A 11 4.33 5.29 -12.16
CA ARG A 11 5.58 4.52 -12.25
C ARG A 11 6.81 5.22 -11.64
N GLU A 12 6.59 6.01 -10.60
CA GLU A 12 7.62 6.76 -9.85
C GLU A 12 8.38 5.87 -8.86
N VAL A 13 9.22 4.98 -9.38
CA VAL A 13 9.95 3.96 -8.61
C VAL A 13 10.83 4.55 -7.51
N ALA A 14 11.51 5.66 -7.81
CA ALA A 14 12.36 6.34 -6.81
C ALA A 14 11.55 6.81 -5.60
N TRP A 15 10.33 7.32 -5.83
CA TRP A 15 9.44 7.72 -4.73
C TRP A 15 8.90 6.52 -3.95
N LEU A 16 8.53 5.44 -4.65
CA LEU A 16 8.09 4.20 -4.00
C LEU A 16 9.18 3.62 -3.11
N TRP A 17 10.44 3.66 -3.53
CA TRP A 17 11.56 3.25 -2.67
C TRP A 17 11.76 4.19 -1.47
N LYS A 18 11.84 5.51 -1.72
CA LYS A 18 12.03 6.54 -0.67
C LYS A 18 10.93 6.52 0.38
N SER A 19 9.71 6.15 0.01
CA SER A 19 8.55 6.15 0.91
C SER A 19 8.40 4.87 1.74
N LEU A 20 9.34 3.92 1.65
CA LEU A 20 9.46 2.79 2.57
C LEU A 20 10.09 3.23 3.90
N HIS A 21 9.63 2.68 5.00
CA HIS A 21 10.26 2.88 6.30
C HIS A 21 11.63 2.20 6.32
N PRO A 22 12.68 2.74 6.96
CA PRO A 22 14.00 2.11 7.02
C PRO A 22 13.98 0.63 7.47
N ASP A 23 13.06 0.28 8.38
CA ASP A 23 12.90 -1.09 8.90
C ASP A 23 12.06 -2.01 8.00
N HIS A 24 11.49 -1.51 6.90
CA HIS A 24 10.71 -2.32 5.96
C HIS A 24 11.59 -3.44 5.38
N PRO A 25 11.11 -4.69 5.24
CA PRO A 25 11.92 -5.82 4.76
C PRO A 25 12.67 -5.55 3.44
N ASP A 26 12.03 -4.91 2.46
CA ASP A 26 12.68 -4.57 1.19
C ASP A 26 13.88 -3.63 1.33
N ARG A 27 13.94 -2.81 2.39
CA ARG A 27 15.09 -1.92 2.65
C ARG A 27 16.35 -2.69 3.08
N LYS A 28 16.21 -3.97 3.40
CA LYS A 28 17.35 -4.90 3.64
C LYS A 28 17.95 -5.43 2.34
N ARG A 29 17.30 -5.22 1.20
CA ARG A 29 17.76 -5.65 -0.13
C ARG A 29 18.50 -4.51 -0.83
N PRO A 30 19.39 -4.81 -1.80
CA PRO A 30 19.98 -3.78 -2.65
C PRO A 30 18.91 -2.98 -3.40
N GLU A 31 18.97 -1.64 -3.28
CA GLU A 31 17.99 -0.73 -3.90
C GLU A 31 17.83 -0.97 -5.41
N ALA A 32 18.94 -1.20 -6.12
CA ALA A 32 18.93 -1.43 -7.56
C ALA A 32 18.12 -2.68 -7.95
N GLU A 33 18.18 -3.74 -7.13
CA GLU A 33 17.47 -4.99 -7.36
C GLU A 33 15.95 -4.81 -7.11
N ALA A 34 15.59 -4.28 -5.94
CA ALA A 34 14.20 -3.99 -5.59
C ALA A 34 13.54 -3.01 -6.57
N SER A 35 14.27 -1.97 -6.98
CA SER A 35 13.79 -0.99 -7.97
C SER A 35 13.61 -1.58 -9.36
N ARG A 36 14.45 -2.55 -9.76
CA ARG A 36 14.30 -3.26 -11.03
C ARG A 36 13.06 -4.15 -11.02
N GLU A 37 12.85 -4.91 -9.97
CA GLU A 37 11.64 -5.75 -9.81
C GLU A 37 10.37 -4.91 -9.79
N LEU A 38 10.39 -3.80 -9.05
CA LEU A 38 9.27 -2.88 -8.99
C LEU A 38 8.96 -2.27 -10.36
N ARG A 39 9.99 -1.91 -11.15
CA ARG A 39 9.79 -1.47 -12.54
C ARG A 39 9.08 -2.53 -13.39
N THR A 40 9.54 -3.78 -13.33
CA THR A 40 8.91 -4.89 -14.06
C THR A 40 7.46 -5.08 -13.65
N TYR A 41 7.17 -5.04 -12.33
CA TYR A 41 5.80 -5.10 -11.81
C TYR A 41 4.91 -3.99 -12.39
N LEU A 42 5.39 -2.74 -12.34
CA LEU A 42 4.62 -1.58 -12.82
C LEU A 42 4.37 -1.57 -14.33
N GLN A 43 5.16 -2.30 -15.13
CA GLN A 43 4.95 -2.40 -16.58
C GLN A 43 3.69 -3.19 -16.94
N THR A 44 3.34 -4.21 -16.16
CA THR A 44 2.20 -5.10 -16.43
C THR A 44 0.93 -4.76 -15.65
N HIS A 45 1.01 -3.79 -14.73
CA HIS A 45 -0.09 -3.40 -13.86
C HIS A 45 -0.65 -2.02 -14.20
N GLN A 46 -1.96 -1.87 -13.99
CA GLN A 46 -2.70 -0.62 -14.10
C GLN A 46 -3.37 -0.30 -12.77
N PHE A 47 -3.41 0.98 -12.41
CA PHE A 47 -3.91 1.48 -11.13
C PHE A 47 -5.04 2.51 -11.35
N PRO A 48 -6.24 2.08 -11.75
CA PRO A 48 -7.32 2.97 -12.17
C PRO A 48 -8.08 3.67 -11.04
N GLY A 49 -7.92 3.26 -9.78
CA GLY A 49 -8.68 3.85 -8.69
C GLY A 49 -8.26 3.43 -7.28
N LEU A 50 -8.41 4.37 -6.36
CA LEU A 50 -8.15 4.18 -4.94
C LEU A 50 -9.32 4.73 -4.14
N VAL A 51 -9.83 3.91 -3.22
CA VAL A 51 -10.80 4.33 -2.21
C VAL A 51 -10.14 4.19 -0.83
N VAL A 52 -10.00 5.30 -0.10
CA VAL A 52 -9.58 5.25 1.31
C VAL A 52 -10.85 5.21 2.14
N MET A 53 -11.08 4.13 2.88
CA MET A 53 -12.32 3.95 3.65
C MET A 53 -12.16 4.43 5.08
N ASP A 54 -11.00 4.19 5.70
CA ASP A 54 -10.79 4.52 7.10
C ASP A 54 -9.31 4.81 7.41
N ARG A 55 -9.06 5.54 8.51
CA ARG A 55 -7.73 5.91 8.97
C ARG A 55 -7.70 6.09 10.48
N ARG A 56 -6.58 5.71 11.09
CA ARG A 56 -6.29 5.96 12.50
C ARG A 56 -5.04 6.83 12.62
N PRO A 57 -5.06 7.89 13.44
CA PRO A 57 -3.84 8.64 13.77
C PRO A 57 -2.84 7.74 14.50
N PRO A 58 -1.60 8.22 14.72
CA PRO A 58 -0.58 7.44 15.43
C PRO A 58 -1.05 7.01 16.82
N ASP A 59 -0.84 5.75 17.14
CA ASP A 59 -1.02 5.22 18.51
C ASP A 59 0.18 5.56 19.42
N GLU A 60 0.19 5.01 20.63
CA GLU A 60 1.26 5.18 21.61
C GLU A 60 2.62 4.66 21.12
N GLN A 61 2.62 3.73 20.17
CA GLN A 61 3.82 3.18 19.52
C GLN A 61 4.22 3.97 18.26
N GLY A 62 3.52 5.06 17.97
CA GLY A 62 3.75 5.96 16.84
C GLY A 62 3.30 5.39 15.49
N VAL A 63 2.42 4.38 15.49
CA VAL A 63 1.93 3.73 14.28
C VAL A 63 0.60 4.33 13.85
N ALA A 64 0.55 4.92 12.66
CA ALA A 64 -0.69 5.35 12.02
C ALA A 64 -1.18 4.27 11.05
N GLN A 65 -2.50 4.13 10.91
CA GLN A 65 -3.10 3.11 10.04
C GLN A 65 -3.97 3.74 8.96
N VAL A 66 -3.97 3.12 7.78
CA VAL A 66 -4.88 3.48 6.68
C VAL A 66 -5.48 2.22 6.07
N LEU A 67 -6.80 2.16 5.99
CA LEU A 67 -7.53 1.12 5.28
C LEU A 67 -7.98 1.65 3.92
N PHE A 68 -7.63 0.94 2.85
CA PHE A 68 -7.97 1.35 1.50
C PHE A 68 -8.26 0.16 0.58
N PHE A 69 -9.00 0.42 -0.48
CA PHE A 69 -9.29 -0.49 -1.58
C PHE A 69 -8.59 0.05 -2.82
N ALA A 70 -7.56 -0.67 -3.26
CA ALA A 70 -6.83 -0.35 -4.49
C ALA A 70 -7.41 -1.18 -5.64
N LYS A 71 -7.91 -0.48 -6.66
CA LYS A 71 -8.26 -1.09 -7.93
C LYS A 71 -6.98 -1.29 -8.72
N VAL A 72 -6.69 -2.54 -9.08
CA VAL A 72 -5.47 -2.94 -9.79
C VAL A 72 -5.81 -3.98 -10.84
N PHE A 73 -5.29 -3.82 -12.05
CA PHE A 73 -5.42 -4.79 -13.12
C PHE A 73 -4.05 -5.25 -13.59
N GLU A 74 -3.89 -6.54 -13.82
CA GLU A 74 -2.70 -7.15 -14.42
C GLU A 74 -3.10 -7.84 -15.72
N LYS A 75 -2.62 -7.33 -16.86
CA LYS A 75 -2.95 -7.90 -18.19
C LYS A 75 -4.47 -8.13 -18.39
N GLY A 76 -5.28 -7.17 -17.95
CA GLY A 76 -6.75 -7.23 -18.04
C GLY A 76 -7.44 -8.06 -16.95
N LYS A 77 -6.71 -8.73 -16.06
CA LYS A 77 -7.27 -9.48 -14.93
C LYS A 77 -7.34 -8.60 -13.70
N ASP A 78 -8.47 -8.66 -12.99
CA ASP A 78 -8.64 -7.94 -11.74
C ASP A 78 -7.72 -8.54 -10.65
N ARG A 79 -6.89 -7.67 -10.07
CA ARG A 79 -5.97 -7.92 -8.95
C ARG A 79 -6.22 -6.95 -7.80
N SER A 80 -7.40 -6.33 -7.78
CA SER A 80 -7.78 -5.36 -6.77
C SER A 80 -7.79 -5.98 -5.38
N PHE A 81 -7.46 -5.18 -4.38
CA PHE A 81 -7.29 -5.65 -3.02
C PHE A 81 -7.62 -4.58 -1.99
N VAL A 82 -8.04 -5.03 -0.82
CA VAL A 82 -8.16 -4.19 0.37
C VAL A 82 -6.91 -4.38 1.21
N GLU A 83 -6.33 -3.29 1.68
CA GLU A 83 -5.18 -3.35 2.57
C GLU A 83 -5.34 -2.40 3.74
N ARG A 84 -4.99 -2.90 4.93
CA ARG A 84 -4.67 -2.09 6.10
C ARG A 84 -3.16 -1.91 6.15
N SER A 85 -2.68 -0.72 5.81
CA SER A 85 -1.25 -0.38 5.95
C SER A 85 -0.99 0.28 7.28
N ASP A 86 0.18 -0.02 7.84
CA ASP A 86 0.81 0.68 8.94
C ASP A 86 1.88 1.65 8.42
N PHE A 87 1.89 2.86 8.96
CA PHE A 87 2.86 3.90 8.68
C PHE A 87 3.54 4.37 9.97
N ARG A 88 4.85 4.65 9.87
CA ARG A 88 5.63 5.24 10.96
C ARG A 88 6.34 6.50 10.48
N HIS A 89 6.57 7.44 11.39
CA HIS A 89 7.31 8.67 11.10
C HIS A 89 8.81 8.44 11.30
N ASP A 90 9.64 8.75 10.30
CA ASP A 90 11.11 8.57 10.35
C ASP A 90 11.87 9.82 10.84
N GLY A 91 11.15 10.78 11.41
CA GLY A 91 11.66 12.11 11.77
C GLY A 91 11.55 13.15 10.65
N THR A 92 11.42 12.73 9.40
CA THR A 92 11.21 13.62 8.24
C THR A 92 9.81 13.52 7.66
N GLY A 93 9.20 12.33 7.69
CA GLY A 93 7.82 12.14 7.26
C GLY A 93 7.30 10.74 7.48
N TRP A 94 6.04 10.54 7.13
CA TRP A 94 5.40 9.23 7.17
C TRP A 94 5.97 8.29 6.10
N ARG A 95 6.27 7.05 6.49
CA ARG A 95 6.78 5.99 5.63
C ARG A 95 5.98 4.71 5.80
N TYR A 96 5.81 3.97 4.71
CA TYR A 96 5.13 2.68 4.70
C TYR A 96 5.98 1.64 5.44
N HIS A 97 5.43 1.06 6.50
CA HIS A 97 6.14 0.11 7.35
C HIS A 97 5.75 -1.34 7.05
N SER A 98 4.44 -1.61 6.98
CA SER A 98 3.87 -2.93 6.74
C SER A 98 2.43 -2.81 6.28
N GLY A 99 1.84 -3.90 5.82
CA GLY A 99 0.42 -3.94 5.46
C GLY A 99 -0.12 -5.35 5.45
N VAL A 100 -1.40 -5.49 5.78
CA VAL A 100 -2.16 -6.74 5.67
C VAL A 100 -3.14 -6.59 4.51
N LEU A 101 -2.98 -7.43 3.49
CA LEU A 101 -3.78 -7.43 2.28
C LEU A 101 -4.81 -8.56 2.31
N LYS A 102 -6.03 -8.27 1.86
CA LYS A 102 -7.09 -9.24 1.59
C LYS A 102 -7.68 -9.00 0.21
N LEU A 103 -7.96 -10.07 -0.52
CA LEU A 103 -8.68 -10.02 -1.79
C LEU A 103 -10.17 -9.79 -1.54
N PRO A 104 -10.90 -9.11 -2.43
CA PRO A 104 -12.34 -8.86 -2.27
C PRO A 104 -13.16 -10.13 -2.00
N ARG A 105 -12.77 -11.27 -2.60
CA ARG A 105 -13.41 -12.57 -2.39
C ARG A 105 -13.26 -13.15 -0.96
N GLU A 106 -12.32 -12.62 -0.17
CA GLU A 106 -12.06 -13.03 1.21
C GLU A 106 -12.86 -12.19 2.22
N LEU A 107 -13.59 -11.18 1.75
CA LEU A 107 -14.29 -10.20 2.58
C LEU A 107 -15.79 -10.51 2.64
N LYS A 108 -16.41 -10.16 3.77
CA LYS A 108 -17.86 -10.21 3.94
C LYS A 108 -18.46 -8.87 3.49
N GLY A 109 -19.06 -8.84 2.31
CA GLY A 109 -19.70 -7.65 1.75
C GLY A 109 -18.78 -6.80 0.86
N PRO A 110 -19.26 -5.62 0.42
CA PRO A 110 -18.49 -4.76 -0.48
C PRO A 110 -17.26 -4.19 0.23
N PRO A 111 -16.08 -4.19 -0.42
CA PRO A 111 -14.84 -3.61 0.13
C PRO A 111 -15.05 -2.24 0.76
N GLU A 112 -15.76 -1.35 0.06
CA GLU A 112 -15.94 0.06 0.41
C GLU A 112 -16.70 0.29 1.73
N ALA A 113 -17.40 -0.72 2.25
CA ALA A 113 -18.12 -0.64 3.53
C ALA A 113 -17.24 -1.00 4.75
N LEU A 114 -15.99 -1.43 4.53
CA LEU A 114 -15.10 -1.83 5.61
C LEU A 114 -14.54 -0.63 6.38
N THR A 115 -14.31 -0.85 7.67
CA THR A 115 -13.64 0.07 8.58
C THR A 115 -12.45 -0.66 9.22
N LEU A 116 -11.55 0.06 9.90
CA LEU A 116 -10.46 -0.57 10.64
C LEU A 116 -10.97 -1.55 11.72
N ALA A 117 -12.19 -1.36 12.23
CA ALA A 117 -12.81 -2.23 13.22
C ALA A 117 -13.43 -3.50 12.62
N THR A 118 -13.81 -3.47 11.34
CA THR A 118 -14.48 -4.59 10.66
C THR A 118 -13.58 -5.31 9.64
N PHE A 119 -12.39 -4.77 9.36
CA PHE A 119 -11.40 -5.43 8.52
C PHE A 119 -10.87 -6.69 9.22
N PRO A 120 -10.91 -7.87 8.57
CA PRO A 120 -10.50 -9.12 9.19
C PRO A 120 -9.00 -9.11 9.47
N GLU A 121 -8.63 -9.70 10.61
CA GLU A 121 -7.22 -9.94 10.98
C GLU A 121 -6.46 -10.79 9.94
#